data_AF-A0A9E2YSS3-F1
#
_entry.id   AF-A0A9E2YSS3-F1
#
_cell.length_a   1.000
_cell.length_b   1.000
_cell.length_c   1.000
_cell.angle_alpha   90.00
_cell.angle_beta   90.00
_cell.angle_gamma   90.00
#
_symmetry.space_group_name_H-M   'P 1'
#
loop_
_entity.id
_entity.type
_entity.pdbx_description
1 polymer ?
#
loop_
_entity_poly.entity_id
_entity_poly.type
_entity_poly.pdbx_seq_one_letter_code
_entity_poly.pdbx_strand_id
1 'polypeptide(L)'
;MSAKFKSRRELLFEAGGGLSGLALAWLLGQDGLLANEANPMAPRQPHFPARAKSVISLFMSGGVSHVDTFDPKPMLRKYAGEPL
;
A
#
# COMPACT_ATOMS: atom_id res chain seq x y z
N MET A 1 -23.97 16.28 -45.00
CA MET A 1 -24.10 15.93 -43.57
C MET A 1 -24.28 17.23 -42.80
N SER A 2 -25.52 17.61 -42.48
CA SER A 2 -25.84 18.92 -41.89
C SER A 2 -25.44 18.96 -40.41
N ALA A 3 -24.65 19.96 -40.01
CA ALA A 3 -24.29 20.15 -38.60
C ALA A 3 -25.52 20.63 -37.82
N LYS A 4 -25.97 19.83 -36.84
CA LYS A 4 -27.00 20.25 -35.88
C LYS A 4 -26.33 21.12 -34.81
N PHE A 5 -26.69 22.41 -34.78
CA PHE A 5 -26.31 23.29 -33.68
C PHE A 5 -27.12 22.93 -32.43
N LYS A 6 -26.44 22.69 -31.29
CA LYS A 6 -27.11 22.47 -30.00
C LYS A 6 -27.72 23.76 -29.50
N SER A 7 -28.93 23.69 -28.94
CA SER A 7 -29.53 24.85 -28.28
C SER A 7 -28.76 25.20 -27.00
N ARG A 8 -28.81 26.46 -26.57
CA ARG A 8 -28.19 26.89 -25.29
C ARG A 8 -28.68 26.06 -24.10
N ARG A 9 -29.95 25.65 -24.13
CA ARG A 9 -30.56 24.81 -23.10
C ARG A 9 -29.97 23.40 -23.10
N GLU A 10 -29.79 22.79 -24.27
CA GLU A 10 -29.14 21.48 -24.39
C GLU A 10 -27.69 21.55 -23.91
N LEU A 11 -26.96 22.61 -24.28
CA LEU A 11 -25.58 22.81 -23.83
C LEU A 11 -25.49 22.90 -22.30
N LEU A 12 -26.35 23.72 -21.67
CA LEU A 12 -26.37 23.88 -20.22
C LEU A 12 -26.79 22.59 -19.49
N PHE A 13 -27.77 21.87 -20.05
CA PHE A 13 -28.23 20.61 -19.50
C PHE A 13 -27.13 19.53 -19.52
N GLU A 14 -26.43 19.39 -20.64
CA GLU A 14 -25.36 18.39 -20.81
C GLU A 14 -24.10 18.75 -20.02
N ALA A 15 -23.67 20.01 -20.02
CA ALA A 15 -22.53 20.47 -19.24
C ALA A 15 -22.77 20.34 -17.72
N GLY A 16 -23.96 20.74 -17.25
CA GLY A 16 -24.34 20.59 -15.85
C GLY A 16 -24.46 19.13 -15.43
N GLY A 17 -25.14 18.31 -16.24
CA GLY A 17 -25.30 16.88 -15.99
C GLY A 17 -23.98 16.12 -15.93
N GLY A 18 -23.03 16.44 -16.83
CA GLY A 18 -21.71 15.83 -16.84
C GLY A 18 -20.89 16.14 -15.58
N LEU A 19 -20.87 17.42 -15.16
CA LEU A 19 -20.18 17.83 -13.93
C LEU A 19 -20.81 17.21 -12.67
N SER A 20 -22.14 17.16 -12.59
CA SER A 20 -22.82 16.49 -11.46
C SER A 20 -22.55 14.99 -11.42
N GLY A 21 -22.40 14.34 -12.59
CA GLY A 21 -22.05 12.93 -12.67
C GLY A 21 -20.67 12.62 -12.08
N LEU A 22 -19.68 13.48 -12.34
CA LEU A 22 -18.35 13.36 -11.75
C LEU A 22 -18.38 13.54 -10.22
N ALA A 23 -19.11 14.55 -9.74
CA ALA A 23 -19.27 14.78 -8.31
C ALA A 23 -19.96 13.61 -7.61
N LEU A 24 -21.02 13.05 -8.22
CA LEU A 24 -21.71 11.87 -7.71
C LEU A 24 -20.79 10.64 -7.68
N ALA A 25 -20.03 10.39 -8.75
CA ALA A 25 -19.10 9.27 -8.81
C ALA A 25 -18.03 9.36 -7.71
N TRP A 26 -17.55 10.57 -7.40
CA TRP A 26 -16.59 10.78 -6.31
C TRP A 26 -17.21 10.49 -4.93
N LEU A 27 -18.42 10.98 -4.65
CA LEU A 27 -19.13 10.70 -3.39
C LEU A 27 -19.41 9.19 -3.23
N LEU A 28 -19.92 8.53 -4.27
CA LEU A 28 -20.14 7.08 -4.26
C LEU A 28 -18.83 6.30 -4.04
N GLY A 29 -17.71 6.82 -4.54
CA GLY A 29 -16.39 6.25 -4.30
C GLY A 29 -15.93 6.37 -2.84
N GLN A 30 -16.23 7.50 -2.19
CA GLN A 30 -15.93 7.69 -0.76
C GLN A 30 -16.78 6.77 0.13
N ASP A 31 -18.04 6.59 -0.22
CA ASP A 31 -18.98 5.74 0.52
C ASP A 31 -18.83 4.24 0.20
N GLY A 32 -17.93 3.88 -0.73
CA GLY A 32 -17.70 2.49 -1.15
C GLY A 32 -18.88 1.87 -1.91
N LEU A 33 -19.75 2.70 -2.50
CA LEU A 33 -20.95 2.31 -3.23
C LEU A 33 -20.70 2.09 -4.74
N LEU A 34 -19.49 2.39 -5.23
CA LEU A 34 -19.09 2.01 -6.58
C LEU A 34 -19.06 0.49 -6.72
N ALA A 35 -19.32 0.00 -7.93
CA ALA A 35 -19.20 -1.43 -8.23
C ALA A 35 -17.79 -1.91 -7.84
N ASN A 36 -17.74 -2.87 -6.92
CA ASN A 36 -16.49 -3.44 -6.46
C ASN A 36 -15.90 -4.32 -7.57
N GLU A 37 -14.98 -3.77 -8.35
CA GLU A 37 -14.07 -4.60 -9.13
C GLU A 37 -13.18 -5.32 -8.12
N ALA A 38 -13.44 -6.61 -7.92
CA ALA A 38 -12.63 -7.44 -7.03
C ALA A 38 -11.17 -7.37 -7.48
N ASN A 39 -10.36 -6.54 -6.82
CA ASN A 39 -8.95 -6.40 -7.14
C ASN A 39 -8.29 -7.76 -6.88
N PRO A 40 -7.81 -8.48 -7.92
CA PRO A 40 -7.25 -9.81 -7.76
C PRO A 40 -5.97 -9.81 -6.90
N MET A 41 -5.35 -8.64 -6.75
CA MET A 41 -4.15 -8.38 -5.95
C MET A 41 -4.48 -7.78 -4.58
N ALA A 42 -5.75 -7.66 -4.20
CA ALA A 42 -6.12 -7.20 -2.87
C ALA A 42 -5.57 -8.17 -1.79
N PRO A 43 -5.07 -7.64 -0.65
CA PRO A 43 -4.67 -8.47 0.48
C PRO A 43 -5.83 -9.37 0.91
N ARG A 44 -5.58 -10.68 0.98
CA ARG A 44 -6.56 -11.65 1.49
C ARG A 44 -6.41 -11.77 3.00
N GLN A 45 -7.53 -12.05 3.66
CA GLN A 45 -7.46 -12.41 5.07
C GLN A 45 -6.68 -13.72 5.22
N PRO A 46 -5.73 -13.79 6.16
CA PRO A 46 -5.03 -15.03 6.45
C PRO A 46 -6.00 -16.04 7.09
N HIS A 47 -5.74 -17.34 6.86
CA HIS A 47 -6.53 -18.41 7.49
C HIS A 47 -6.44 -18.43 9.03
N PHE A 48 -5.38 -17.82 9.59
CA PHE A 48 -5.10 -17.78 11.02
C PHE A 48 -4.74 -16.36 11.47
N PRO A 49 -5.00 -16.00 12.75
CA PRO A 49 -4.57 -14.72 13.29
C PRO A 49 -3.04 -14.59 13.28
N ALA A 50 -2.55 -13.41 12.88
CA ALA A 50 -1.13 -13.10 12.90
C ALA A 50 -0.61 -13.08 14.35
N ARG A 51 0.33 -13.97 14.67
CA ARG A 51 0.95 -14.02 16.00
C ARG A 51 2.12 -13.04 16.17
N ALA A 52 2.83 -12.73 15.08
CA ALA A 52 3.97 -11.82 15.08
C ALA A 52 3.54 -10.40 14.69
N LYS A 53 3.97 -9.40 15.46
CA LYS A 53 3.68 -7.98 15.20
C LYS A 53 4.71 -7.32 14.28
N SER A 54 5.94 -7.83 14.24
CA SER A 54 7.04 -7.27 13.46
C SER A 54 8.01 -8.37 13.03
N VAL A 55 8.58 -8.22 11.82
CA VAL A 55 9.58 -9.12 11.25
C VAL A 55 10.83 -8.30 10.96
N ILE A 56 11.96 -8.67 11.54
CA ILE A 56 13.26 -8.08 11.23
C ILE A 56 13.97 -9.05 10.27
N SER A 57 14.17 -8.61 9.03
CA SER A 57 14.92 -9.38 8.02
C SER A 57 16.35 -8.85 7.96
N LEU A 58 17.31 -9.70 8.33
CA LEU A 58 18.73 -9.38 8.29
C LEU A 58 19.36 -10.09 7.09
N PHE A 59 19.80 -9.32 6.09
CA PHE A 59 20.53 -9.86 4.94
C PHE A 59 22.04 -9.76 5.20
N MET A 60 22.69 -10.91 5.37
CA MET A 60 24.13 -10.97 5.64
C MET A 60 24.84 -11.71 4.51
N SER A 61 25.70 -10.98 3.79
CA SER A 61 26.55 -11.57 2.74
C SER A 61 27.54 -12.54 3.37
N GLY A 62 27.46 -13.83 3.00
CA GLY A 62 28.30 -14.89 3.57
C GLY A 62 27.72 -15.59 4.80
N GLY A 63 26.51 -15.24 5.22
CA GLY A 63 25.84 -15.84 6.38
C GLY A 63 26.33 -15.27 7.72
N VAL A 64 25.62 -15.62 8.79
CA VAL A 64 26.06 -15.33 10.16
C VAL A 64 27.16 -16.31 10.54
N SER A 65 28.31 -15.81 11.02
CA SER A 65 29.25 -16.69 11.71
C SER A 65 28.57 -17.23 12.97
N HIS A 66 28.67 -18.53 13.23
CA HIS A 66 28.21 -19.10 14.49
C HIS A 66 28.90 -18.41 15.68
N VAL A 67 30.16 -18.03 15.49
CA VAL A 67 30.92 -17.25 16.47
C VAL A 67 30.27 -15.90 16.74
N ASP A 68 29.61 -15.27 15.77
CA ASP A 68 29.01 -13.94 15.91
C ASP A 68 27.52 -13.97 16.30
N THR A 69 26.97 -15.16 16.52
CA THR A 69 25.53 -15.34 16.71
C THR A 69 25.20 -15.65 18.17
N PHE A 70 24.61 -14.68 18.86
CA PHE A 70 23.91 -14.80 20.15
C PHE A 70 24.66 -15.41 21.35
N ASP A 71 25.97 -15.67 21.24
CA ASP A 71 26.77 -16.15 22.36
C ASP A 71 27.48 -14.98 23.07
N PRO A 72 27.24 -14.72 24.37
CA PRO A 72 27.94 -13.68 25.08
C PRO A 72 29.43 -13.99 25.14
N LYS A 73 30.26 -13.06 24.65
CA LYS A 73 31.73 -13.17 24.63
C LYS A 73 32.35 -12.35 25.79
N PRO A 74 32.41 -12.88 27.02
CA PRO A 74 32.88 -12.11 28.18
C PRO A 74 34.35 -11.68 28.04
N MET A 75 35.19 -12.50 27.41
CA MET A 75 36.60 -12.17 27.19
C MET A 75 36.77 -11.01 26.20
N LEU A 76 35.98 -10.94 25.13
CA LEU A 76 36.02 -9.78 24.23
C LEU A 76 35.58 -8.49 24.92
N ARG A 77 34.63 -8.57 25.87
CA ARG A 77 34.26 -7.40 26.68
C ARG A 77 35.38 -6.99 27.62
N LYS A 78 36.08 -7.97 28.21
CA LYS A 78 37.18 -7.73 29.16
C LYS A 78 38.37 -7.04 28.49
N TYR A 79 38.75 -7.48 27.29
CA TYR A 79 39.91 -6.98 26.56
C TYR A 79 39.55 -5.93 25.49
N ALA A 80 38.34 -5.36 25.55
CA ALA A 80 37.91 -4.35 24.60
C ALA A 80 38.76 -3.08 24.74
N GLY A 81 39.54 -2.76 23.71
CA GLY A 81 40.36 -1.54 23.65
C GLY A 81 41.79 -1.71 24.15
N GLU A 82 42.21 -2.91 24.55
CA GLU A 82 43.63 -3.17 24.82
C GLU A 82 44.40 -3.30 23.48
N PRO A 83 45.58 -2.66 23.36
CA PRO A 83 46.44 -2.84 22.20
C PRO A 83 47.01 -4.27 22.18
N LEU A 84 47.16 -4.81 20.96
CA LEU A 84 47.75 -6.13 20.71
C LEU A 84 49.25 -6.16 21.01
#